data_AF-A0A1H5NFI0-F1
#
_entry.id   AF-A0A1H5NFI0-F1
#
_cell.length_a   1.000
_cell.length_b   1.000
_cell.length_c   1.000
_cell.angle_alpha   90.00
_cell.angle_beta   90.00
_cell.angle_gamma   90.00
#
_symmetry.space_group_name_H-M   'P 1'
#
loop_
_entity.id
_entity.type
_entity.pdbx_description
1 polymer ?
#
loop_
_entity_poly.entity_id
_entity_poly.type
_entity_poly.pdbx_seq_one_letter_code
_entity_poly.pdbx_strand_id
1 'polypeptide(L)' 'MNTMTKQAVLTVKKLVALDPEMVRRIESFRFSERINTESEAIRRLIELGLSRSASKAKFGTRPG' A
#
# COMPACT_ATOMS: atom_id res chain seq x y z
N MET A 1 34.79 13.49 -3.44
CA MET A 1 34.02 12.52 -4.24
C MET A 1 33.03 11.84 -3.29
N ASN A 2 31.80 12.34 -3.20
CA ASN A 2 30.83 11.84 -2.21
C ASN A 2 30.08 10.66 -2.82
N THR A 3 30.45 9.44 -2.43
CA THR A 3 29.74 8.22 -2.78
C THR A 3 28.42 8.17 -2.00
N MET A 4 27.33 8.61 -2.64
CA MET A 4 25.99 8.36 -2.12
C MET A 4 25.70 6.86 -2.27
N THR A 5 25.94 6.09 -1.22
CA THR A 5 25.54 4.68 -1.13
C THR A 5 24.02 4.61 -1.26
N LYS A 6 23.54 4.20 -2.43
CA LYS A 6 22.14 3.88 -2.67
C LYS A 6 21.74 2.79 -1.68
N GLN A 7 21.09 3.17 -0.58
CA GLN A 7 20.59 2.23 0.41
C GLN A 7 19.75 1.20 -0.34
N ALA A 8 20.17 -0.07 -0.30
CA ALA A 8 19.42 -1.15 -0.91
C ALA A 8 18.05 -1.21 -0.21
N VAL A 9 16.98 -0.95 -0.96
CA VAL A 9 15.61 -1.15 -0.47
C VAL A 9 15.42 -2.65 -0.32
N LEU A 10 15.68 -3.16 0.88
CA LEU A 10 15.44 -4.57 1.20
C LEU A 10 13.93 -4.78 1.23
N THR A 11 13.42 -5.51 0.25
CA THR A 11 12.01 -5.92 0.25
C THR A 11 11.79 -6.96 1.34
N VAL A 12 10.89 -6.67 2.28
CA VAL A 12 10.51 -7.63 3.34
C VAL A 12 9.30 -8.42 2.86
N LYS A 13 9.40 -9.75 2.88
CA LYS A 13 8.27 -10.65 2.58
C LYS A 13 7.43 -10.86 3.83
N LYS A 14 6.12 -10.74 3.71
CA LYS A 14 5.16 -11.04 4.78
C LYS A 14 4.07 -11.95 4.23
N LEU A 15 3.78 -13.03 4.95
CA LEU A 15 2.66 -13.92 4.64
C LEU A 15 1.45 -13.43 5.42
N VAL A 16 0.33 -13.24 4.72
CA VAL A 16 -0.94 -12.79 5.30
C VAL A 16 -2.04 -13.67 4.74
N ALA A 17 -2.83 -14.29 5.62
CA ALA A 17 -4.03 -14.99 5.21
C ALA A 17 -5.13 -13.96 4.88
N LEU A 18 -5.74 -14.10 3.71
CA LEU A 18 -6.79 -13.21 3.23
C LEU A 18 -8.06 -14.02 2.98
N ASP A 19 -9.21 -13.39 3.22
CA ASP A 19 -10.50 -13.97 2.86
C ASP A 19 -10.62 -14.11 1.32
N PRO A 20 -11.25 -15.17 0.78
CA PRO A 20 -11.41 -15.36 -0.66
C PRO A 20 -12.10 -14.18 -1.37
N GLU A 21 -13.04 -13.50 -0.71
CA GLU A 21 -13.68 -12.30 -1.27
C GLU A 21 -12.67 -11.15 -1.39
N MET A 22 -11.81 -10.99 -0.39
CA MET A 22 -10.78 -9.96 -0.41
C MET A 22 -9.80 -10.18 -1.56
N VAL A 23 -9.40 -11.43 -1.81
CA VAL A 23 -8.54 -11.81 -2.95
C VAL A 23 -9.22 -11.43 -4.28
N ARG A 24 -10.51 -11.79 -4.47
CA ARG A 24 -11.26 -11.41 -5.69
C ARG A 24 -11.34 -9.89 -5.89
N ARG A 25 -11.50 -9.13 -4.81
CA ARG A 25 -11.54 -7.66 -4.86
C ARG A 25 -10.18 -7.05 -5.21
N ILE A 26 -9.09 -7.59 -4.66
CA ILE A 26 -7.72 -7.18 -5.02
C ILE A 26 -7.46 -7.45 -6.50
N GLU A 27 -7.89 -8.60 -7.01
CA GLU A 27 -7.76 -8.94 -8.42
C GLU A 27 -8.59 -8.01 -9.33
N SER A 28 -9.83 -7.72 -8.96
CA SER A 28 -10.68 -6.77 -9.69
C SER A 28 -10.05 -5.38 -9.76
N PHE A 29 -9.50 -4.90 -8.63
CA PHE A 29 -8.74 -3.65 -8.58
C PHE A 29 -7.50 -3.68 -9.47
N ARG A 30 -6.73 -4.78 -9.44
CA ARG A 30 -5.55 -4.98 -10.30
C ARG A 30 -5.89 -4.81 -11.78
N PHE A 31 -6.96 -5.45 -12.24
CA PHE A 31 -7.38 -5.36 -13.64
C PHE A 31 -7.91 -3.96 -14.01
N SER A 32 -8.73 -3.35 -13.16
CA SER A 32 -9.26 -2.00 -13.37
C SER A 32 -8.13 -0.96 -13.55
N GLU A 33 -7.12 -1.04 -12.67
CA GLU A 33 -6.00 -0.10 -12.65
C GLU A 33 -4.83 -0.50 -13.58
N ARG A 34 -5.01 -1.57 -14.37
CA ARG A 34 -3.99 -2.14 -15.29
C ARG A 34 -2.64 -2.40 -14.59
N ILE A 35 -2.69 -2.97 -13.39
CA ILE A 35 -1.51 -3.26 -12.58
C ILE A 35 -0.97 -4.65 -12.95
N ASN A 36 0.34 -4.74 -13.17
CA ASN A 36 0.97 -5.96 -13.68
C ASN A 36 1.05 -7.11 -12.66
N THR A 37 1.12 -6.82 -11.35
CA THR A 37 1.29 -7.85 -10.32
C THR A 37 0.35 -7.64 -9.15
N GLU A 38 -0.06 -8.73 -8.52
CA GLU A 38 -0.88 -8.67 -7.32
C GLU A 38 -0.17 -8.00 -6.14
N SER A 39 1.15 -8.21 -6.03
CA SER A 39 1.96 -7.54 -5.01
C SER A 39 1.93 -6.01 -5.15
N GLU A 40 1.98 -5.50 -6.38
CA GLU A 40 1.88 -4.07 -6.64
C GLU A 40 0.47 -3.54 -6.33
N ALA A 41 -0.57 -4.30 -6.68
CA ALA A 41 -1.95 -3.94 -6.35
C ALA A 41 -2.16 -3.84 -4.83
N ILE A 42 -1.65 -4.82 -4.07
CA ILE A 42 -1.71 -4.82 -2.60
C ILE A 42 -0.98 -3.61 -2.02
N ARG A 43 0.23 -3.28 -2.51
CA ARG A 43 0.98 -2.10 -2.04
C ARG A 43 0.21 -0.81 -2.26
N ARG A 44 -0.39 -0.62 -3.45
CA ARG A 44 -1.20 0.56 -3.74
C ARG A 44 -2.44 0.65 -2.86
N LEU A 45 -3.14 -0.47 -2.66
CA LEU A 45 -4.32 -0.50 -1.77
C LEU A 45 -3.95 -0.14 -0.33
N ILE A 46 -2.82 -0.63 0.17
CA ILE A 46 -2.30 -0.28 1.50
C ILE A 46 -1.98 1.21 1.56
N GLU A 47 -1.27 1.75 0.57
CA GLU A 47 -0.90 3.17 0.52
C GLU A 47 -2.14 4.08 0.52
N LEU A 48 -3.15 3.75 -0.29
CA LEU A 48 -4.42 4.48 -0.34
C LEU A 48 -5.16 4.44 1.01
N GLY A 49 -5.19 3.27 1.65
CA GLY A 49 -5.79 3.09 2.98
C GLY A 49 -5.08 3.90 4.07
N LEU A 50 -3.75 3.88 4.08
CA LEU A 50 -2.92 4.62 5.03
C LEU A 50 -3.04 6.13 4.81
N SER A 51 -2.97 6.59 3.57
CA SER A 51 -3.11 8.01 3.21
C SER A 51 -4.46 8.58 3.64
N ARG A 52 -5.55 7.83 3.43
CA ARG A 52 -6.90 8.25 3.85
C ARG A 52 -7.04 8.29 5.37
N SER A 53 -6.40 7.35 6.07
CA SER A 53 -6.40 7.28 7.54
C SER A 53 -5.60 8.42 8.16
N ALA A 54 -4.43 8.73 7.60
CA ALA A 54 -3.59 9.85 8.01
C ALA A 54 -4.28 11.21 7.77
N SER A 55 -4.99 11.35 6.66
CA SER A 55 -5.81 12.54 6.40
C SER A 55 -6.90 12.72 7.46
N LYS A 56 -7.66 11.66 7.79
CA LYS A 56 -8.65 11.70 8.88
C LYS A 56 -8.05 12.15 10.22
N ALA A 57 -6.85 11.66 10.57
CA ALA A 57 -6.17 12.04 11.80
C ALA A 57 -5.82 13.54 11.86
N LYS A 58 -5.48 14.16 10.73
CA LYS A 58 -5.15 15.60 10.65
C LYS A 58 -6.37 16.52 10.75
N PHE A 59 -7.55 16.06 10.34
CA PHE A 59 -8.80 16.83 10.44
C PHE A 59 -9.59 16.59 11.74
N GLY A 60 -9.20 15.59 12.55
CA GLY A 60 -9.85 15.25 13.83
C GLY A 60 -9.31 16.01 15.05
N THR A 61 -8.20 16.75 14.92
CA THR A 61 -7.58 17.49 16.03
C THR A 61 -7.68 18.99 15.78
N ARG A 62 -8.88 19.56 15.97
CA ARG A 62 -8.99 20.97 16.38
C ARG A 62 -9.10 20.97 17.91
N PRO A 63 -8.10 21.44 18.65
CA PRO A 63 -8.35 21.88 20.01
C PRO A 63 -9.23 23.13 19.92
N GLY A 64 -10.42 23.05 20.51
CA GLY A 64 -11.20 24.23 20.88
C GLY A 64 -10.68 24.83 22.18
#